data_AF-A0AAV7DI00-F1
#
_entry.id   AF-A0AAV7DI00-F1
#
_cell.length_a   1.000
_cell.length_b   1.000
_cell.length_c   1.000
_cell.angle_alpha   90.00
_cell.angle_beta   90.00
_cell.angle_gamma   90.00
#
_symmetry.space_group_name_H-M   'P 1'
#
loop_
_entity.id
_entity.type
_entity.pdbx_description
1 polymer ?
#
loop_
_entity_poly.entity_id
_entity_poly.type
_entity_poly.pdbx_seq_one_letter_code
_entity_poly.pdbx_strand_id
1 'polypeptide(L)'
;MWLQMTATRCWRRLEFRRLLSVQFKVPQSPTWTIEPDTSTQDCHVSAEVIDHLERLALVDFRNQDGVQRLERAIQFASQLHNVNTEGVEPLSSVLEDRYSFQIIHPPPTVRNIKI
;
A
#
# COMPACT_ATOMS: atom_id res chain seq x y z
N MET A 1 -2.28 29.36 31.86
CA MET A 1 -3.75 29.37 31.84
C MET A 1 -4.19 28.54 30.63
N TRP A 2 -4.31 27.23 30.79
CA TRP A 2 -4.78 26.30 29.76
C TRP A 2 -6.12 25.72 30.25
N LEU A 3 -7.21 26.01 29.53
CA LEU A 3 -8.51 25.42 29.78
C LEU A 3 -8.61 24.16 28.92
N GLN A 4 -8.67 22.98 29.55
CA GLN A 4 -9.12 21.77 28.86
C GLN A 4 -10.62 21.90 28.59
N MET A 5 -11.01 21.88 27.32
CA MET A 5 -12.41 21.70 26.91
C MET A 5 -12.66 20.21 26.72
N THR A 6 -13.37 19.63 27.69
CA THR A 6 -13.84 18.25 27.69
C THR A 6 -14.90 18.03 26.63
N ALA A 7 -14.84 16.86 26.02
CA ALA A 7 -15.84 16.28 25.14
C ALA A 7 -17.28 16.45 25.68
N THR A 8 -18.17 17.03 24.89
CA THR A 8 -19.63 16.88 25.05
C THR A 8 -20.34 17.36 23.79
N ARG A 9 -20.44 16.50 22.78
CA ARG A 9 -21.61 16.45 21.88
C ARG A 9 -22.00 15.00 21.62
N CYS A 10 -22.54 14.41 22.68
CA CYS A 10 -23.33 13.19 22.65
C CYS A 10 -24.48 13.41 21.67
N TRP A 11 -24.39 12.84 20.48
CA TRP A 11 -25.48 12.86 19.52
C TRP A 11 -26.67 12.11 20.13
N ARG A 12 -27.78 12.82 20.08
CA ARG A 12 -29.00 12.57 20.83
C ARG A 12 -29.72 11.35 20.26
N ARG A 13 -29.70 10.27 21.05
CA ARG A 13 -30.74 9.24 21.23
C ARG A 13 -32.08 9.57 20.54
N LEU A 14 -32.32 9.01 19.35
CA LEU A 14 -33.64 8.77 18.77
C LEU A 14 -33.64 7.38 18.10
N GLU A 15 -34.23 6.43 18.82
CA GLU A 15 -35.10 5.36 18.30
C GLU A 15 -34.71 4.67 16.98
N PHE A 16 -33.64 3.86 16.98
CA PHE A 16 -33.49 2.77 16.00
C PHE A 16 -33.14 1.46 16.70
N ARG A 17 -34.00 1.04 17.64
CA ARG A 17 -34.05 -0.37 18.06
C ARG A 17 -34.87 -1.16 17.04
N ARG A 18 -34.24 -1.54 15.92
CA ARG A 18 -34.77 -2.63 15.08
C ARG A 18 -34.34 -3.94 15.70
N LEU A 19 -35.32 -4.70 16.17
CA LEU A 19 -35.22 -6.09 16.60
C LEU A 19 -34.90 -6.99 15.40
N LEU A 20 -33.63 -7.03 15.01
CA LEU A 20 -33.08 -8.09 14.18
C LEU A 20 -31.81 -8.54 14.89
N SER A 21 -31.61 -9.85 14.99
CA SER A 21 -30.36 -10.43 15.42
C SER A 21 -29.29 -10.10 14.37
N VAL A 22 -28.79 -8.87 14.39
CA VAL A 22 -27.77 -8.38 13.46
C VAL A 22 -26.44 -8.78 14.09
N GLN A 23 -25.94 -9.96 13.72
CA GLN A 23 -24.53 -10.26 13.89
C GLN A 23 -23.76 -9.21 13.09
N PHE A 24 -23.23 -8.20 13.79
CA PHE A 24 -22.33 -7.24 13.18
C PHE A 24 -21.06 -7.98 12.78
N LYS A 25 -20.93 -8.26 11.48
CA LYS A 25 -19.71 -8.83 10.86
C LYS A 25 -18.54 -7.84 10.86
N VAL A 26 -18.79 -6.60 11.26
CA VAL A 26 -17.78 -5.56 11.36
C VAL A 26 -17.65 -5.16 12.84
N PRO A 27 -16.43 -5.17 13.40
CA PRO A 27 -16.19 -4.69 14.75
C PRO A 27 -16.76 -3.29 14.95
N GLN A 28 -17.48 -3.09 16.07
CA GLN A 28 -18.08 -1.79 16.40
C GLN A 28 -17.06 -0.76 16.89
N SER A 29 -15.85 -1.22 17.19
CA SER A 29 -14.69 -0.41 17.54
C SER A 29 -13.49 -0.89 16.71
N PRO A 30 -12.61 0.03 16.28
CA PRO A 30 -11.39 -0.37 15.58
C PRO A 30 -10.62 -1.37 16.43
N THR A 31 -10.23 -2.49 15.83
CA THR A 31 -9.52 -3.57 16.54
C THR A 31 -8.01 -3.36 16.54
N TRP A 32 -7.48 -2.59 15.59
CA TRP A 32 -6.05 -2.33 15.49
C TRP A 32 -5.71 -0.97 16.09
N THR A 33 -4.74 -0.98 16.99
CA THR A 33 -4.06 0.23 17.47
C THR A 33 -2.87 0.45 16.55
N ILE A 34 -2.84 1.60 15.89
CA ILE A 34 -1.69 2.01 15.09
C ILE A 34 -0.65 2.48 16.10
N GLU A 35 0.36 1.67 16.34
CA GLU A 35 1.52 2.11 17.13
C GLU A 35 2.17 3.30 16.39
N PRO A 36 2.53 4.37 17.10
CA PRO A 36 3.14 5.54 16.48
C PRO A 36 4.45 5.15 15.79
N ASP A 37 4.72 5.78 14.66
CA ASP A 37 5.92 5.56 13.85
C ASP A 37 7.20 5.67 14.71
N THR A 38 7.82 4.55 15.10
CA THR A 38 9.03 4.57 15.92
C THR A 38 10.31 4.77 15.10
N SER A 39 10.21 4.82 13.76
CA SER A 39 11.35 5.01 12.87
C SER A 39 11.74 6.49 12.82
N THR A 40 12.47 6.96 13.82
CA THR A 40 13.10 8.30 13.88
C THR A 40 14.37 8.36 13.00
N GLN A 41 14.34 7.74 11.83
CA GLN A 41 15.47 7.84 10.91
C GLN A 41 15.30 9.10 10.08
N ASP A 42 16.11 10.11 10.38
CA ASP A 42 16.22 11.30 9.54
C ASP A 42 16.79 10.90 8.18
N CYS A 43 15.89 10.73 7.20
CA CYS A 43 16.26 10.56 5.80
C CYS A 43 16.64 11.93 5.22
N HIS A 44 17.89 12.09 4.81
CA HIS A 44 18.36 13.24 4.05
C HIS A 44 18.77 12.81 2.64
N VAL A 45 18.18 13.42 1.61
CA VAL A 45 18.48 13.09 0.22
C VAL A 45 19.48 14.09 -0.37
N SER A 46 20.58 13.59 -0.95
CA SER A 46 21.59 14.47 -1.55
C SER A 46 21.09 15.15 -2.82
N ALA A 47 21.60 16.35 -3.11
CA ALA A 47 21.22 17.10 -4.30
C ALA A 47 21.51 16.35 -5.62
N GLU A 48 22.55 15.52 -5.65
CA GLU A 48 22.87 14.66 -6.80
C GLU A 48 21.77 13.61 -7.04
N VAL A 49 21.24 13.00 -5.97
CA VAL A 49 20.12 12.06 -6.08
C VAL A 49 18.85 12.77 -6.54
N ILE A 50 18.59 13.99 -6.04
CA ILE A 50 17.47 14.80 -6.52
C ILE A 50 17.60 15.10 -8.01
N ASP A 51 18.74 15.60 -8.48
CA ASP A 51 18.97 15.88 -9.91
C ASP A 51 18.80 14.62 -10.77
N HIS A 52 19.24 13.46 -10.26
CA HIS A 52 19.03 12.19 -10.96
C HIS A 52 17.54 11.80 -11.03
N LEU A 53 16.80 11.94 -9.93
CA LEU A 53 15.37 11.66 -9.87
C LEU A 53 14.55 12.60 -10.76
N GLU A 54 14.92 13.89 -10.83
CA GLU A 54 14.31 14.87 -11.75
C GLU A 54 14.38 14.40 -13.21
N ARG A 55 15.56 13.93 -13.62
CA ARG A 55 15.80 13.44 -14.99
C ARG A 55 15.06 12.15 -15.29
N LEU A 56 15.02 11.21 -14.35
CA LEU A 56 14.32 9.93 -14.53
C LEU A 56 12.80 10.11 -14.58
N ALA A 57 12.25 10.93 -13.69
CA ALA A 57 10.82 11.16 -13.60
C ALA A 57 10.32 12.21 -14.59
N LEU A 58 11.22 12.99 -15.20
CA LEU A 58 10.91 14.17 -16.01
C LEU A 58 10.10 15.22 -15.19
N VAL A 59 10.48 15.39 -13.92
CA VAL A 59 9.83 16.31 -12.97
C VAL A 59 10.87 17.31 -12.46
N ASP A 60 10.43 18.50 -12.06
CA ASP A 60 11.26 19.50 -11.36
C ASP A 60 10.96 19.47 -9.85
N PHE A 61 11.95 19.13 -9.03
CA PHE A 61 11.89 19.06 -7.57
C PHE A 61 12.51 20.29 -6.89
N ARG A 62 12.96 21.32 -7.64
CA ARG A 62 13.75 22.49 -7.16
C ARG A 62 13.07 23.43 -6.15
N ASN A 63 12.04 22.97 -5.44
CA ASN A 63 11.51 23.58 -4.23
C ASN A 63 11.92 22.76 -2.99
N GLN A 64 12.37 23.42 -1.93
CA GLN A 64 12.66 22.76 -0.64
C GLN A 64 11.47 21.97 -0.10
N ASP A 65 10.22 22.42 -0.32
CA ASP A 65 9.05 21.64 0.11
C ASP A 65 8.93 20.30 -0.64
N GLY A 66 9.39 20.23 -1.89
CA GLY A 66 9.38 19.01 -2.70
C GLY A 66 10.33 17.97 -2.12
N VAL A 67 11.55 18.40 -1.82
CA VAL A 67 12.57 17.56 -1.17
C VAL A 67 12.10 17.08 0.20
N GLN A 68 11.54 17.95 1.04
CA GLN A 68 11.02 17.56 2.35
C GLN A 68 9.85 16.57 2.26
N ARG A 69 9.01 16.64 1.22
CA ARG A 69 7.94 15.65 1.00
C ARG A 69 8.51 14.30 0.59
N LEU A 70 9.52 14.29 -0.28
CA LEU A 70 10.23 13.07 -0.66
C LEU A 70 10.86 12.41 0.57
N GLU A 71 11.58 13.16 1.40
CA GLU A 71 12.21 12.65 2.62
C GLU A 71 11.17 12.04 3.57
N ARG A 72 10.03 12.70 3.80
CA ARG A 72 8.93 12.13 4.60
C ARG A 72 8.34 10.86 3.99
N ALA A 73 8.20 10.80 2.67
CA ALA A 73 7.70 9.62 1.98
C ALA A 73 8.67 8.43 2.13
N ILE A 74 9.98 8.68 2.05
CA ILE A 74 11.01 7.66 2.29
C ILE A 74 10.98 7.19 3.74
N GLN A 75 10.88 8.11 4.71
CA GLN A 75 10.74 7.76 6.13
C GLN A 75 9.51 6.88 6.39
N PHE A 76 8.38 7.21 5.76
CA PHE A 76 7.17 6.39 5.84
C PHE A 76 7.38 4.99 5.23
N ALA A 77 7.92 4.90 4.01
CA ALA A 77 8.17 3.62 3.35
C ALA A 77 9.21 2.75 4.07
N SER A 78 10.12 3.37 4.83
CA SER A 78 11.15 2.66 5.58
C SER A 78 10.57 1.72 6.65
N GLN A 79 9.34 1.95 7.10
CA GLN A 79 8.63 1.06 8.02
C GLN A 79 8.39 -0.34 7.43
N LEU A 80 8.34 -0.47 6.09
CA LEU A 80 8.15 -1.77 5.43
C LEU A 80 9.30 -2.75 5.70
N HIS A 81 10.50 -2.27 6.06
CA HIS A 81 11.63 -3.14 6.42
C HIS A 81 11.38 -3.96 7.70
N ASN A 82 10.45 -3.53 8.56
CA ASN A 82 10.09 -4.28 9.77
C ASN A 82 9.17 -5.46 9.48
N VAL A 83 8.66 -5.59 8.24
CA VAL A 83 7.84 -6.71 7.82
C VAL A 83 8.75 -7.90 7.54
N ASN A 84 8.49 -9.03 8.20
CA ASN A 84 9.20 -10.28 7.90
C ASN A 84 8.76 -10.81 6.53
N THR A 85 9.69 -10.83 5.58
CA THR A 85 9.50 -11.39 4.23
C THR A 85 10.35 -12.65 3.99
N GLU A 86 10.91 -13.25 5.03
CA GLU A 86 11.71 -14.48 4.91
C GLU A 86 10.90 -15.62 4.29
N GLY A 87 11.43 -16.22 3.21
CA GLY A 87 10.79 -17.33 2.49
C GLY A 87 9.58 -16.93 1.65
N VAL A 88 9.34 -15.63 1.42
CA VAL A 88 8.26 -15.13 0.57
C VAL A 88 8.82 -14.72 -0.80
N GLU A 89 8.35 -15.37 -1.86
CA GLU A 89 8.65 -14.95 -3.24
C GLU A 89 7.92 -13.63 -3.59
N PRO A 90 8.59 -12.66 -4.23
CA PRO A 90 7.94 -11.43 -4.67
C PRO A 90 6.84 -11.70 -5.69
N LEU A 91 5.67 -11.09 -5.50
CA LEU A 91 4.59 -11.11 -6.48
C LEU A 91 4.83 -10.04 -7.54
N SER A 92 5.16 -10.40 -8.79
CA SER A 92 5.31 -9.42 -9.88
C SER A 92 3.98 -9.09 -10.58
N SER A 93 2.99 -9.98 -10.50
CA SER A 93 1.62 -9.77 -10.99
C SER A 93 0.65 -10.71 -10.30
N VAL A 94 -0.52 -10.18 -9.93
CA VAL A 94 -1.59 -10.91 -9.22
C VAL A 94 -2.07 -12.16 -10.00
N LEU A 95 -1.87 -12.20 -11.33
CA LEU A 95 -2.41 -13.24 -12.21
C LEU A 95 -1.34 -14.17 -12.82
N GLU A 96 -0.12 -14.18 -12.29
CA GLU A 96 0.97 -15.02 -12.81
C GLU A 96 0.61 -16.51 -12.93
N ASP A 97 -0.17 -17.02 -11.98
CA ASP A 97 -0.62 -18.42 -11.98
C ASP A 97 -1.84 -18.71 -12.87
N ARG A 98 -2.39 -17.70 -13.56
CA ARG A 98 -3.64 -17.82 -14.33
C ARG A 98 -3.44 -17.78 -15.84
N TYR A 99 -2.27 -17.40 -16.31
CA TYR A 99 -1.98 -17.26 -17.74
C TYR A 99 -0.78 -18.12 -18.19
N SER A 100 -0.77 -19.40 -17.84
CA SER A 100 -0.10 -20.40 -18.69
C SER A 100 -0.98 -20.68 -19.93
N PHE A 101 -1.20 -19.67 -20.78
CA PHE A 101 -1.61 -19.96 -22.15
C PHE A 101 -0.38 -20.54 -22.85
N GLN A 102 -0.18 -21.84 -22.66
CA GLN A 102 0.70 -22.64 -23.48
C GLN A 102 0.24 -22.38 -24.91
N ILE A 103 1.05 -21.69 -25.71
CA ILE A 103 0.86 -21.70 -27.16
C ILE A 103 1.08 -23.16 -27.55
N ILE A 104 -0.03 -23.90 -27.60
CA ILE A 104 -0.06 -25.28 -28.03
C ILE A 104 0.40 -25.22 -29.48
N HIS A 105 1.68 -25.53 -29.73
CA HIS A 105 2.12 -25.83 -31.08
C HIS A 105 1.23 -26.96 -31.59
N PRO A 106 0.46 -26.78 -32.68
CA PRO A 106 -0.30 -27.88 -33.24
C PRO A 106 0.67 -28.97 -33.72
N PRO A 107 0.41 -30.26 -33.43
CA PRO A 107 1.30 -31.32 -33.89
C PRO A 107 1.32 -31.37 -35.43
N PRO A 108 2.48 -31.60 -36.07
CA PRO A 108 2.53 -31.73 -37.51
C PRO A 108 1.80 -33.00 -37.93
N THR A 109 0.65 -32.84 -38.59
CA THR A 109 -0.03 -33.97 -39.22
C THR A 109 0.60 -34.21 -40.59
N VAL A 110 1.58 -35.11 -40.66
CA VAL A 110 2.04 -35.66 -41.94
C VAL A 110 0.97 -36.64 -42.40
N ARG A 111 0.06 -36.20 -43.30
CA ARG A 111 -0.81 -37.15 -44.01
C ARG A 111 0.03 -37.82 -45.08
N ASN A 112 0.41 -39.07 -44.82
CA ASN A 112 0.97 -39.97 -45.81
C ASN A 112 -0.01 -40.10 -46.99
N ILE A 113 0.31 -39.45 -48.11
CA ILE A 113 -0.34 -39.71 -49.40
C ILE A 113 0.21 -41.03 -49.89
N LYS A 114 -0.61 -42.07 -49.80
CA LYS A 114 -0.35 -43.35 -50.47
C LYS A 114 -0.73 -43.14 -51.94
N ILE A 115 0.27 -43.19 -52.82
CA ILE A 115 0.10 -43.27 -54.28
C ILE A 115 -0.37 -44.68 -54.63
#